data_AF-A0A847M1F3-F1
#
_entry.id   AF-A0A847M1F3-F1
#
_cell.length_a   1.000
_cell.length_b   1.000
_cell.length_c   1.000
_cell.angle_alpha   90.00
_cell.angle_beta   90.00
_cell.angle_gamma   90.00
#
_symmetry.space_group_name_H-M   'P 1'
#
loop_
_entity.id
_entity.type
_entity.pdbx_description
1 polymer ?
#
loop_
_entity_poly.entity_id
_entity_poly.type
_entity_poly.pdbx_seq_one_letter_code
_entity_poly.pdbx_strand_id
1 'polypeptide(L)'
;SGAAVEHSASGPVIRKLRISAGGVGPVPMVLANPARILEGQVLTTSLVVAAADGALAEINPISDVRGSAEYRREALRRLILAHFIKLFPHIIDEEVLLK
;
A
#
# COMPACT_ATOMS: atom_id res chain seq x y z
N SER A 1 3.42 -2.85 9.31
CA SER A 1 2.58 -3.47 8.26
C SER A 1 2.79 -4.97 8.28
N GLY A 2 1.77 -5.77 7.95
CA GLY A 2 1.90 -7.22 7.80
C GLY A 2 0.89 -7.78 6.80
N ALA A 3 1.25 -8.86 6.12
CA ALA A 3 0.40 -9.55 5.15
C ALA A 3 0.52 -11.07 5.34
N ALA A 4 -0.60 -11.79 5.22
CA ALA A 4 -0.66 -13.25 5.14
C ALA A 4 -1.11 -13.64 3.73
N VAL A 5 -0.39 -14.56 3.11
CA VAL A 5 -0.54 -14.91 1.69
C VAL A 5 -0.66 -16.42 1.54
N GLU A 6 -1.53 -16.83 0.62
CA GLU A 6 -1.68 -18.21 0.16
C GLU A 6 -1.38 -18.28 -1.34
N HIS A 7 -0.83 -19.40 -1.80
CA HIS A 7 -0.61 -19.64 -3.23
C HIS A 7 -1.81 -20.39 -3.84
N SER A 8 -2.38 -19.85 -4.91
CA SER A 8 -3.41 -20.50 -5.74
C SER A 8 -2.84 -20.90 -7.10
N ALA A 9 -3.58 -21.70 -7.87
CA ALA A 9 -3.20 -22.07 -9.25
C ALA A 9 -3.01 -20.86 -10.18
N SER A 10 -3.65 -19.72 -9.88
CA SER A 10 -3.57 -18.47 -10.64
C SER A 10 -2.52 -17.46 -10.12
N GLY A 11 -1.84 -17.75 -9.00
CA GLY A 11 -0.91 -16.83 -8.35
C GLY A 11 -1.19 -16.65 -6.85
N PRO A 12 -0.42 -15.81 -6.14
CA PRO A 12 -0.66 -15.58 -4.72
C PRO A 12 -1.91 -14.75 -4.49
N VAL A 13 -2.62 -15.11 -3.44
CA VAL A 13 -3.84 -14.46 -2.96
C VAL A 13 -3.55 -13.91 -1.57
N ILE A 14 -3.80 -12.62 -1.38
CA ILE A 14 -3.68 -12.00 -0.07
C ILE A 14 -4.89 -12.45 0.76
N ARG A 15 -4.65 -13.17 1.86
CA ARG A 15 -5.73 -13.63 2.77
C ARG A 15 -6.02 -12.63 3.87
N LYS A 16 -4.98 -11.93 4.31
CA LYS A 16 -5.10 -10.90 5.33
C LYS A 16 -4.05 -9.83 5.10
N LEU A 17 -4.45 -8.57 5.13
CA LEU A 17 -3.58 -7.42 4.98
C LEU A 17 -3.83 -6.43 6.11
N ARG A 18 -2.76 -5.97 6.74
CA ARG A 18 -2.81 -4.88 7.71
C ARG A 18 -1.73 -3.86 7.38
N ILE A 19 -2.15 -2.70 6.94
CA ILE A 19 -1.26 -1.55 6.73
C ILE A 19 -1.53 -0.55 7.84
N SER A 20 -0.46 -0.09 8.47
CA SER A 20 -0.50 0.97 9.49
C SER A 20 0.47 2.07 9.10
N ALA A 21 0.06 3.33 9.24
CA ALA A 21 0.87 4.48 8.88
C ALA A 21 0.88 5.53 10.00
N GLY A 22 2.07 6.09 10.26
CA GLY A 22 2.26 7.24 11.14
C GLY A 22 2.52 8.52 10.33
N GLY A 23 2.33 9.69 10.94
CA GLY A 23 2.56 10.99 10.28
C GLY A 23 1.51 11.36 9.21
N VAL A 24 0.45 10.56 9.08
CA VAL A 24 -0.64 10.69 8.10
C VAL A 24 -1.89 11.38 8.67
N GLY A 25 -1.83 11.79 9.92
CA GLY A 25 -2.89 12.42 10.70
C GLY A 25 -2.40 12.73 12.12
N PRO A 26 -3.29 13.13 13.05
CA PRO A 26 -2.92 13.45 14.44
C PRO A 26 -2.47 12.22 15.24
N VAL A 27 -2.87 11.02 14.84
CA VAL A 27 -2.49 9.74 15.46
C VAL A 27 -2.15 8.69 14.38
N PRO A 28 -1.38 7.62 14.68
CA PRO A 28 -1.18 6.51 13.76
C PRO A 28 -2.51 5.85 13.35
N MET A 29 -2.63 5.50 12.08
CA MET A 29 -3.85 4.93 11.50
C MET A 29 -3.60 3.51 10.97
N VAL A 30 -4.58 2.63 11.12
CA VAL A 30 -4.66 1.38 10.36
C VAL A 30 -5.56 1.65 9.15
N LEU A 31 -5.05 1.36 7.95
CA LEU A 31 -5.69 1.71 6.69
C LEU A 31 -6.50 0.50 6.18
N ALA A 32 -7.78 0.71 5.90
CA ALA A 32 -8.74 -0.33 5.59
C ALA A 32 -8.94 -0.56 4.07
N ASN A 33 -8.84 0.49 3.25
CA ASN A 33 -9.04 0.38 1.80
C ASN A 33 -8.03 -0.56 1.12
N PRO A 34 -6.73 -0.55 1.45
CA PRO A 34 -5.79 -1.49 0.84
C PRO A 34 -6.22 -2.94 1.05
N ALA A 35 -6.65 -3.28 2.27
CA ALA A 35 -7.15 -4.63 2.59
C ALA A 35 -8.43 -4.93 1.81
N ARG A 36 -9.38 -3.99 1.77
CA ARG A 36 -10.63 -4.12 0.99
C ARG A 36 -10.39 -4.35 -0.50
N ILE A 37 -9.29 -3.83 -1.06
CA ILE A 37 -8.94 -3.98 -2.47
C ILE A 37 -8.21 -5.31 -2.73
N LEU A 38 -7.32 -5.73 -1.84
CA LEU A 38 -6.40 -6.85 -2.10
C LEU A 38 -6.84 -8.19 -1.50
N GLU A 39 -7.58 -8.19 -0.40
CA GLU A 39 -7.97 -9.44 0.26
C GLU A 39 -8.89 -10.28 -0.63
N GLY A 40 -8.54 -11.55 -0.81
CA GLY A 40 -9.25 -12.49 -1.67
C GLY A 40 -8.96 -12.34 -3.17
N GLN A 41 -8.17 -11.35 -3.59
CA GLN A 41 -7.79 -11.16 -4.99
C GLN A 41 -6.46 -11.84 -5.31
N VAL A 42 -6.31 -12.28 -6.56
CA VAL A 42 -4.99 -12.66 -7.10
C VAL A 42 -4.16 -11.40 -7.22
N LEU A 43 -2.97 -11.40 -6.62
CA LEU A 43 -2.12 -10.22 -6.55
C LEU A 43 -1.62 -9.84 -7.96
N THR A 44 -1.80 -8.57 -8.32
CA THR A 44 -1.28 -7.98 -9.56
C THR A 44 -0.71 -6.60 -9.30
N THR A 45 0.16 -6.11 -10.20
CA THR A 45 0.70 -4.74 -10.13
C THR A 45 -0.42 -3.69 -10.09
N SER A 46 -1.46 -3.83 -10.92
CA SER A 46 -2.57 -2.86 -10.96
C SER A 46 -3.38 -2.80 -9.66
N LEU A 47 -3.61 -3.94 -9.01
CA LEU A 47 -4.28 -3.98 -7.71
C LEU A 47 -3.40 -3.37 -6.61
N VAL A 48 -2.09 -3.53 -6.67
CA VAL A 48 -1.15 -2.87 -5.73
C VAL A 48 -1.17 -1.36 -5.91
N VAL A 49 -1.20 -0.85 -7.14
CA VAL A 49 -1.38 0.59 -7.43
C VAL A 49 -2.70 1.09 -6.82
N ALA A 50 -3.81 0.41 -7.13
CA ALA A 50 -5.13 0.77 -6.61
C ALA A 50 -5.18 0.75 -5.08
N ALA A 51 -4.51 -0.21 -4.44
CA ALA A 51 -4.41 -0.29 -2.99
C ALA A 51 -3.60 0.88 -2.40
N ALA A 52 -2.49 1.27 -3.04
CA ALA A 52 -1.70 2.43 -2.61
C ALA A 52 -2.50 3.73 -2.74
N ASP A 53 -3.26 3.90 -3.83
CA ASP A 53 -4.11 5.09 -4.02
C ASP A 53 -5.31 5.07 -3.04
N GLY A 54 -5.89 3.90 -2.79
CA GLY A 54 -6.96 3.70 -1.81
C GLY A 54 -6.51 4.06 -0.38
N ALA A 55 -5.25 3.83 -0.03
CA ALA A 55 -4.66 4.27 1.24
C ALA A 55 -4.63 5.81 1.37
N LEU A 56 -4.37 6.52 0.27
CA LEU A 56 -4.30 7.99 0.29
C LEU A 56 -5.65 8.64 0.56
N ALA A 57 -6.74 7.98 0.17
CA ALA A 57 -8.10 8.46 0.39
C ALA A 57 -8.52 8.43 1.88
N GLU A 58 -7.79 7.72 2.74
CA GLU A 58 -8.10 7.60 4.17
C GLU A 58 -7.35 8.61 5.05
N ILE A 59 -6.35 9.31 4.50
CA ILE A 59 -5.42 10.12 5.29
C ILE A 59 -5.61 11.61 5.08
N ASN A 60 -5.34 12.39 6.14
CA ASN A 60 -5.39 13.84 6.09
C ASN A 60 -4.17 14.46 6.80
N PRO A 61 -2.97 14.33 6.23
CA PRO A 61 -1.75 14.88 6.81
C PRO A 61 -1.77 16.40 6.82
N ILE A 62 -1.14 16.99 7.84
CA ILE A 62 -0.88 18.42 7.92
C ILE A 62 0.50 18.76 7.32
N SER A 63 0.65 20.00 6.87
CA SER A 63 1.95 20.60 6.57
C SER A 63 2.55 21.19 7.84
N ASP A 64 3.84 20.95 8.10
CA ASP A 64 4.60 21.58 9.19
C ASP A 64 6.08 21.79 8.81
N VAL A 65 6.90 22.26 9.75
CA VAL A 65 8.35 22.52 9.54
C VAL A 65 9.17 21.29 9.10
N ARG A 66 8.61 20.08 9.21
CA ARG A 66 9.25 18.82 8.83
C ARG A 66 8.81 18.33 7.44
N GLY A 67 7.84 18.99 6.80
CA GLY A 67 7.43 18.67 5.44
C GLY A 67 5.96 18.98 5.14
N SER A 68 5.62 19.02 3.86
CA SER A 68 4.26 19.29 3.39
C SER A 68 3.33 18.07 3.50
N ALA A 69 2.03 18.33 3.53
CA ALA A 69 0.99 17.31 3.47
C ALA A 69 1.11 16.46 2.17
N GLU A 70 1.40 17.11 1.04
CA GLU A 70 1.58 16.47 -0.26
C GLU A 70 2.77 15.51 -0.25
N TYR A 71 3.90 15.94 0.31
CA TYR A 71 5.09 15.10 0.45
C TYR A 71 4.78 13.85 1.30
N ARG A 72 4.03 14.00 2.39
CA ARG A 72 3.64 12.87 3.26
C ARG A 72 2.72 11.88 2.55
N ARG A 73 1.78 12.36 1.73
CA ARG A 73 0.92 11.49 0.89
C ARG A 73 1.78 10.70 -0.09
N GLU A 74 2.67 11.37 -0.80
CA GLU A 74 3.54 10.71 -1.79
C GLU A 74 4.51 9.72 -1.13
N ALA A 75 5.07 10.06 0.02
CA ALA A 75 5.92 9.17 0.80
C ALA A 75 5.16 7.91 1.23
N LEU A 76 3.93 8.02 1.73
CA LEU A 76 3.10 6.85 2.07
C LEU A 76 2.86 5.96 0.84
N ARG A 77 2.48 6.58 -0.29
CA ARG A 77 2.23 5.85 -1.54
C ARG A 77 3.45 5.02 -1.94
N ARG A 78 4.62 5.66 -2.00
CA ARG A 78 5.89 4.99 -2.34
C ARG A 78 6.26 3.88 -1.36
N LEU A 79 6.05 4.10 -0.07
CA LEU A 79 6.33 3.07 0.94
C LEU A 79 5.44 1.84 0.77
N ILE A 80 4.18 2.01 0.41
CA ILE A 80 3.28 0.88 0.10
C ILE A 80 3.78 0.14 -1.13
N LEU A 81 4.05 0.84 -2.24
CA LEU A 81 4.54 0.22 -3.47
C LEU A 81 5.86 -0.55 -3.25
N ALA A 82 6.84 0.09 -2.61
CA ALA A 82 8.12 -0.51 -2.28
C ALA A 82 7.98 -1.76 -1.40
N HIS A 83 6.99 -1.78 -0.50
CA HIS A 83 6.71 -2.95 0.32
C HIS A 83 6.28 -4.16 -0.53
N PHE A 84 5.40 -3.94 -1.51
CA PHE A 84 4.93 -5.02 -2.39
C PHE A 84 6.00 -5.47 -3.39
N ILE A 85 6.82 -4.55 -3.93
CA ILE A 85 7.99 -4.91 -4.75
C ILE A 85 8.92 -5.82 -3.96
N LYS A 86 9.25 -5.46 -2.72
CA LYS A 86 10.16 -6.24 -1.87
C LYS A 86 9.61 -7.62 -1.52
N LEU A 87 8.30 -7.74 -1.26
CA LEU A 87 7.69 -9.01 -0.86
C LEU A 87 7.34 -9.93 -2.03
N PHE A 88 7.06 -9.37 -3.20
CA PHE A 88 6.60 -10.12 -4.38
C PHE A 88 7.34 -9.69 -5.66
N PRO A 89 8.68 -9.75 -5.69
CA PRO A 89 9.49 -9.19 -6.78
C PRO A 89 9.29 -9.89 -8.14
N HIS A 90 8.73 -11.10 -8.16
CA HIS A 90 8.46 -11.85 -9.40
C HIS A 90 7.04 -11.64 -9.94
N ILE A 91 6.23 -10.81 -9.28
CA ILE A 91 4.82 -10.59 -9.59
C ILE A 91 4.56 -9.10 -9.80
N ILE A 92 5.21 -8.28 -9.00
CA ILE A 92 5.09 -6.84 -9.05
C ILE A 92 6.19 -6.30 -9.95
N ASP A 93 5.76 -5.65 -11.01
CA ASP A 93 6.63 -5.02 -12.00
C ASP A 93 7.09 -3.66 -11.47
N GLU A 94 8.35 -3.58 -11.04
CA GLU A 94 8.96 -2.36 -10.53
C GLU A 94 9.05 -1.26 -11.59
N GLU A 95 9.31 -1.60 -12.86
CA GLU A 95 9.38 -0.61 -13.94
C GLU A 95 8.02 0.04 -14.23
N VAL A 96 6.93 -0.69 -14.01
CA VAL A 96 5.57 -0.15 -14.12
C VAL A 96 5.24 0.78 -12.95
N LEU A 97 5.83 0.56 -11.77
CA LEU A 97 5.54 1.33 -10.56
C LEU A 97 6.43 2.57 -10.35
N LEU A 98 7.63 2.59 -10.93
CA LEU A 98 8.61 3.68 -10.77
C LEU A 98 8.67 4.66 -11.96
N LYS A 99 7.79 4.49 -12.96
CA LYS A 99 7.54 5.48 -14.03
C LYS A 99 6.54 6.53 -13.57
#